data_AF-A0A925KLL4-F1
#
_entry.id   AF-A0A925KLL4-F1
#
_cell.length_a   1.000
_cell.length_b   1.000
_cell.length_c   1.000
_cell.angle_alpha   90.00
_cell.angle_beta   90.00
_cell.angle_gamma   90.00
#
_symmetry.space_group_name_H-M   'P 1'
#
loop_
_entity.id
_entity.type
_entity.pdbx_description
1 polymer ?
#
loop_
_entity_poly.entity_id
_entity_poly.type
_entity_poly.pdbx_seq_one_letter_code
_entity_poly.pdbx_strand_id
1 'polypeptide(L)' 'MIEAVENTGVAPAPNPKSIPTPACPVCSGAMVKRTAKRGSNAGQTFWGCASYPRCKGTRPIG' A
#
# COMPACT_ATOMS: atom_id res chain seq x y z
N MET A 1 31.95 -1.39 27.68
CA MET A 1 30.92 -2.26 27.06
C MET A 1 30.20 -1.40 26.04
N ILE A 2 30.17 -1.89 24.81
CA ILE A 2 29.66 -1.20 23.62
C ILE A 2 28.24 -1.71 23.45
N GLU A 3 27.21 -0.87 23.60
CA GLU A 3 25.83 -1.28 23.30
C GLU A 3 25.50 -0.90 21.86
N ALA A 4 24.97 -1.90 21.15
CA ALA A 4 24.77 -1.93 19.73
C ALA A 4 23.38 -1.37 19.35
N VAL A 5 23.37 -0.46 18.38
CA VAL A 5 22.33 -0.20 17.37
C VAL A 5 20.84 -0.28 17.77
N GLU A 6 20.23 0.87 18.06
CA GLU A 6 18.79 1.08 17.81
C GLU A 6 18.63 1.92 16.54
N ASN A 7 18.76 1.25 15.38
CA ASN A 7 18.37 1.80 14.09
C ASN A 7 16.85 2.01 14.10
N THR A 8 16.43 3.17 14.59
CA THR A 8 15.04 3.62 14.51
C THR A 8 14.74 3.84 13.03
N GLY A 9 14.02 2.88 12.45
CA GLY A 9 13.45 2.99 11.12
C GLY A 9 12.49 4.17 11.09
N VAL A 10 13.01 5.33 10.70
CA VAL A 10 12.25 6.56 10.57
C VAL A 10 11.23 6.35 9.45
N ALA A 11 9.98 6.06 9.83
CA ALA A 11 8.86 6.09 8.91
C ALA A 11 8.83 7.48 8.24
N PRO A 12 8.78 7.57 6.90
CA PRO A 12 8.79 8.86 6.23
C PRO A 12 7.54 9.64 6.66
N ALA A 13 7.74 10.85 7.16
CA ALA A 13 6.69 11.76 7.57
C ALA A 13 5.59 11.84 6.49
N PRO A 14 4.30 11.67 6.84
CA PRO A 14 3.23 11.74 5.86
C PRO A 14 3.16 13.18 5.34
N ASN A 15 3.61 13.38 4.10
CA ASN A 15 3.46 14.64 3.39
C ASN A 15 1.93 14.93 3.33
N PRO A 16 1.43 16.09 3.80
CA PRO A 16 -0.02 16.35 3.91
C PRO A 16 -0.79 16.34 2.57
N LYS A 17 -0.09 16.13 1.45
CA LYS A 17 -0.67 15.89 0.11
C LYS A 17 -0.85 14.41 -0.25
N SER A 18 -0.71 13.49 0.70
CA SER A 18 -0.87 12.05 0.47
C SER A 18 -2.29 11.61 0.81
N ILE A 19 -3.05 11.12 -0.19
CA ILE A 19 -4.34 10.45 0.07
C ILE A 19 -4.08 9.30 1.06
N PRO A 20 -4.84 9.19 2.17
CA PRO A 20 -4.64 8.14 3.16
C PRO A 20 -4.75 6.78 2.48
N THR A 21 -3.71 5.96 2.66
CA THR A 21 -3.67 4.62 2.08
C THR A 21 -4.61 3.71 2.87
N PRO A 22 -5.63 3.12 2.23
CA PRO A 22 -6.55 2.22 2.91
C PRO A 22 -5.87 0.93 3.35
N ALA A 23 -6.38 0.32 4.42
CA ALA A 23 -6.07 -1.05 4.77
C ALA A 23 -6.78 -2.05 3.83
N CYS A 24 -6.14 -3.20 3.62
CA CYS A 24 -6.68 -4.30 2.83
C CYS A 24 -7.93 -4.90 3.49
N PRO A 25 -9.05 -5.08 2.77
CA PRO A 25 -10.29 -5.60 3.36
C PRO A 25 -10.24 -7.10 3.69
N VAL A 26 -9.21 -7.82 3.22
CA VAL A 26 -9.08 -9.27 3.40
C VAL A 26 -8.11 -9.62 4.53
N CYS A 27 -6.99 -8.92 4.63
CA CYS A 27 -5.91 -9.26 5.58
C CYS A 27 -5.43 -8.08 6.42
N SER A 28 -6.14 -6.94 6.39
CA SER A 28 -5.78 -5.68 7.07
C SER A 28 -4.39 -5.11 6.76
N GLY A 29 -3.61 -5.74 5.89
CA GLY A 29 -2.28 -5.30 5.50
C GLY A 29 -2.26 -4.05 4.61
N ALA A 30 -1.05 -3.58 4.32
CA ALA A 30 -0.81 -2.41 3.49
C ALA A 30 -1.34 -2.59 2.05
N MET A 31 -1.83 -1.49 1.48
CA MET A 31 -2.26 -1.42 0.09
C MET A 31 -1.36 -0.48 -0.72
N VAL A 32 -1.27 -0.73 -2.01
CA VAL A 32 -0.51 0.08 -2.97
C VAL A 32 -1.40 0.45 -4.15
N LYS A 33 -1.21 1.66 -4.70
CA LYS A 33 -1.89 2.08 -5.93
C LYS A 33 -1.35 1.28 -7.11
N ARG A 34 -2.24 0.67 -7.87
CA ARG A 34 -1.94 -0.06 -9.10
C ARG A 34 -2.83 0.46 -10.21
N THR A 35 -2.29 0.53 -11.42
CA THR A 35 -3.07 0.90 -12.61
C THR A 35 -3.45 -0.37 -13.35
N ALA A 36 -4.73 -0.53 -13.66
CA ALA A 36 -5.20 -1.62 -14.49
C ALA A 36 -4.61 -1.49 -15.89
N LYS A 37 -3.90 -2.53 -16.35
CA LYS A 37 -3.19 -2.51 -17.63
C LYS A 37 -4.05 -2.94 -18.83
N ARG A 38 -5.15 -3.65 -18.57
CA ARG A 38 -5.97 -4.33 -19.60
C ARG A 38 -7.45 -4.40 -19.19
N GLY A 39 -8.32 -4.63 -20.16
CA GLY A 39 -9.76 -4.77 -19.99
C GLY A 39 -10.49 -3.43 -19.91
N SER A 40 -11.79 -3.47 -19.59
CA SER A 40 -12.66 -2.29 -19.55
C SER A 40 -12.25 -1.22 -18.52
N ASN A 41 -11.40 -1.59 -17.56
CA ASN A 41 -10.86 -0.69 -16.55
C ASN A 41 -9.43 -0.23 -16.84
N ALA A 42 -8.89 -0.50 -18.03
CA ALA A 42 -7.52 -0.10 -18.39
C ALA A 42 -7.30 1.41 -18.19
N GLY A 43 -6.17 1.77 -17.57
CA GLY A 43 -5.85 3.16 -17.21
C GLY A 43 -6.42 3.61 -15.86
N GLN A 44 -7.40 2.90 -15.29
CA GLN A 44 -7.92 3.25 -13.96
C GLN A 44 -6.99 2.76 -12.86
N THR A 45 -6.85 3.58 -11.81
CA THR A 45 -6.04 3.24 -10.64
C THR A 45 -6.92 2.63 -9.55
N PHE A 46 -6.41 1.62 -8.87
CA PHE A 46 -7.08 0.94 -7.76
C PHE A 46 -6.07 0.63 -6.66
N TRP A 47 -6.55 0.40 -5.44
CA TRP A 47 -5.73 -0.11 -4.35
C TRP A 47 -5.65 -1.63 -4.45
N GLY A 48 -4.44 -2.18 -4.55
CA GLY A 48 -4.19 -3.62 -4.45
C GLY A 48 -3.36 -3.94 -3.21
N CYS A 49 -3.61 -5.09 -2.58
CA CYS A 49 -2.81 -5.54 -1.44
C CYS A 49 -1.31 -5.66 -1.82
N ALA A 50 -0.43 -5.20 -0.92
CA ALA A 50 1.02 -5.33 -1.10
C ALA A 50 1.47 -6.80 -1.18
N SER A 51 0.77 -7.69 -0.48
CA SER A 51 1.07 -9.13 -0.41
C SER A 51 0.55 -9.95 -1.61
N TYR A 52 0.10 -9.33 -2.70
CA TYR A 52 -0.25 -10.05 -3.93
C TYR A 52 0.97 -10.82 -4.47
N PRO A 53 0.86 -12.11 -4.88
CA PRO A 53 -0.37 -12.86 -5.16
C PRO A 53 -1.01 -13.59 -3.97
N ARG A 54 -0.37 -13.59 -2.79
CA ARG A 54 -0.87 -14.30 -1.59
C ARG A 54 -2.18 -13.71 -1.06
N CYS A 55 -2.37 -12.40 -1.20
CA CYS A 55 -3.63 -11.74 -0.92
C CYS A 55 -4.13 -11.00 -2.18
N LYS A 56 -5.36 -11.30 -2.61
CA LYS A 56 -6.02 -10.69 -3.77
C LYS A 56 -6.96 -9.54 -3.39
N GLY A 57 -6.86 -9.00 -2.18
CA GLY A 57 -7.69 -7.88 -1.74
C GLY A 57 -7.46 -6.63 -2.59
N THR A 58 -8.54 -6.05 -3.10
CA THR A 58 -8.54 -4.82 -3.90
C THR A 58 -9.60 -3.85 -3.41
N ARG A 59 -9.38 -2.55 -3.60
CA ARG A 59 -10.38 -1.50 -3.37
C ARG A 59 -10.36 -0.49 -4.53
N PRO A 60 -11.52 0.02 -4.96
CA PRO A 60 -11.55 1.12 -5.92
C PRO A 60 -10.90 2.37 -5.33
N ILE A 61 -10.35 3.22 -6.19
CA ILE A 61 -10.03 4.61 -5.86
C ILE A 61 -11.22 5.42 -6.35
N GLY A 62 -11.98 5.97 -5.42
CA GLY A 62 -13.11 6.86 -5.66
C GLY A 62 -12.96 8.11 -4.81
#